data_AF-A0A8J2TWV4-F1
#
_entry.id   AF-A0A8J2TWV4-F1
#
_cell.length_a   1.000
_cell.length_b   1.000
_cell.length_c   1.000
_cell.angle_alpha   90.00
_cell.angle_beta   90.00
_cell.angle_gamma   90.00
#
_symmetry.space_group_name_H-M   'P 1'
#
loop_
_entity.id
_entity.type
_entity.pdbx_description
1 polymer ?
#
loop_
_entity_poly.entity_id
_entity_poly.type
_entity_poly.pdbx_seq_one_letter_code
_entity_poly.pdbx_strand_id
1 'polypeptide(L)'
;MSKRWTAMLLASLVVVNVVLVTWAYRSLQSVPSGEAATVQVSAPAEQATTEADEDPEPAATEQNDESADTPGLPEAFPVLAPIGADEAFRVAAVECPGTGSTLEFTSDGGQTWSSTDAPALVAAQRMLAPDTSRVTLVGLDGTGCEPAALQSFVAGADWEPVEGLAGYWLIDDDQVLVPSGTGTEPCQETPAQLAALDNSTAFVLCADRTLMATTDAAAWSEAATADAALAIGADAGASGPAVLIAAAGNGDCDGIAIQRLTTSGNETEELGCADTDAGSGGVAVGGASDGTLWLWAGDEVLRSTDDGASWQ
;
A
#
# COMPACT_ATOMS: atom_id res chain seq x y z
N MET A 1 48.38 14.11 -13.54
CA MET A 1 47.48 14.89 -14.40
C MET A 1 47.56 16.34 -14.02
N SER A 2 47.70 17.26 -14.99
CA SER A 2 47.75 18.70 -14.69
C SER A 2 46.35 19.20 -14.31
N LYS A 3 46.27 20.14 -13.36
CA LYS A 3 44.99 20.76 -12.92
C LYS A 3 44.15 21.31 -14.09
N ARG A 4 44.80 21.64 -15.21
CA ARG A 4 44.16 22.08 -16.47
C ARG A 4 43.36 20.98 -17.17
N TRP A 5 43.80 19.73 -17.07
CA TRP A 5 43.11 18.58 -17.68
C TRP A 5 41.81 18.25 -16.94
N THR A 6 41.85 18.27 -15.60
CA THR A 6 40.67 18.07 -14.75
C THR A 6 39.63 19.18 -14.97
N ALA A 7 40.06 20.44 -15.09
CA ALA A 7 39.17 21.56 -15.37
C ALA A 7 38.49 21.45 -16.74
N MET A 8 39.21 20.99 -17.78
CA MET A 8 38.61 20.74 -19.11
C MET A 8 37.57 19.61 -19.08
N LEU A 9 37.86 18.52 -18.36
CA LEU A 9 36.94 17.40 -18.21
C LEU A 9 35.64 17.81 -17.49
N LEU A 10 35.75 18.59 -16.42
CA LEU A 10 34.60 19.14 -15.70
C LEU A 10 33.78 20.10 -16.57
N ALA A 11 34.43 21.03 -17.27
CA ALA A 11 33.73 21.95 -18.16
C ALA A 11 32.99 21.21 -19.29
N SER A 12 33.63 20.18 -19.86
CA SER A 12 33.03 19.27 -20.85
C SER A 12 31.77 18.59 -20.30
N LEU A 13 31.86 18.00 -19.11
CA LEU A 13 30.74 17.30 -18.47
C LEU A 13 29.54 18.23 -18.23
N VAL A 14 29.80 19.47 -17.78
CA VAL A 14 28.76 20.48 -17.55
C VAL A 14 28.06 20.85 -18.86
N VAL A 15 28.82 21.08 -19.94
CA VAL A 15 28.23 21.41 -21.25
C VAL A 15 27.38 20.26 -21.79
N VAL A 16 27.86 19.01 -21.67
CA VAL A 16 27.10 17.84 -22.10
C VAL A 16 25.79 17.71 -21.31
N ASN A 17 25.81 17.91 -19.99
CA ASN A 17 24.60 17.89 -19.16
C ASN A 17 23.58 18.94 -19.58
N VAL A 18 24.02 20.18 -19.83
CA VAL A 18 23.12 21.26 -20.28
C VAL A 18 22.48 20.92 -21.63
N VAL A 19 23.23 20.33 -22.56
CA VAL A 19 22.70 19.90 -23.86
C VAL A 19 21.66 18.78 -23.71
N LEU A 20 21.94 17.77 -22.87
CA LEU A 20 21.02 16.65 -22.65
C LEU A 20 19.70 17.12 -22.00
N VAL A 21 19.78 17.98 -20.98
CA VAL A 21 18.59 18.55 -20.32
C VAL A 21 17.75 19.37 -21.30
N THR A 22 18.40 20.19 -22.13
CA THR A 22 17.69 21.00 -23.13
C THR A 22 17.00 20.14 -24.20
N TRP A 23 17.64 19.04 -24.60
CA TRP A 23 17.08 18.10 -25.57
C TRP A 23 15.87 17.34 -24.99
N ALA A 24 15.97 16.86 -23.75
CA ALA A 24 14.88 16.20 -23.04
C ALA A 24 13.65 17.12 -22.92
N TYR A 25 13.85 18.39 -22.54
CA TYR A 25 12.76 19.37 -22.43
C TYR A 25 12.04 19.63 -23.75
N ARG A 26 12.76 19.58 -24.89
CA ARG A 26 12.16 19.75 -26.22
C ARG A 26 11.40 18.52 -26.68
N SER A 27 11.86 17.32 -26.33
CA SER A 27 11.18 16.06 -26.66
C SER A 27 9.79 15.96 -26.02
N LEU A 28 9.64 16.48 -24.80
CA LEU A 28 8.36 16.46 -24.06
C LEU A 28 7.32 17.45 -24.61
N GLN A 29 7.73 18.47 -25.37
CA GLN A 29 6.82 19.47 -25.94
C GLN A 29 6.24 19.08 -27.30
N SER A 30 6.68 17.96 -27.88
CA SER A 30 6.29 17.50 -29.21
C SER A 30 5.18 16.43 -29.23
N VAL A 31 4.25 16.45 -28.27
CA VAL A 31 3.02 15.67 -28.39
C VAL A 31 1.99 16.51 -29.15
N PRO A 32 1.66 16.18 -30.42
CA PRO A 32 0.52 16.79 -31.07
C PRO A 32 -0.75 16.31 -30.36
N SER A 33 -1.58 17.25 -29.90
CA SER A 33 -2.93 16.96 -29.39
C SER A 33 -3.72 16.26 -30.50
N GLY A 34 -3.89 14.95 -30.34
CA GLY A 34 -4.79 14.14 -31.14
C GLY A 34 -6.23 14.53 -30.83
N GLU A 35 -6.94 14.87 -31.90
CA GLU A 35 -8.34 15.25 -31.97
C GLU A 35 -9.26 14.24 -31.26
N ALA A 36 -10.11 14.73 -30.36
CA ALA A 36 -11.11 13.93 -29.68
C ALA A 36 -12.16 13.42 -30.68
N ALA A 37 -12.13 12.12 -30.97
CA ALA A 37 -13.20 11.45 -31.72
C ALA A 37 -14.42 11.29 -30.81
N THR A 38 -15.47 12.07 -31.06
CA THR A 38 -16.78 11.93 -30.42
C THR A 38 -17.44 10.62 -30.87
N VAL A 39 -17.60 9.66 -29.96
CA VAL A 39 -18.43 8.47 -30.18
C VAL A 39 -19.87 8.81 -29.77
N GLN A 40 -20.77 8.85 -30.75
CA GLN A 40 -22.21 8.91 -30.50
C GLN A 40 -22.72 7.55 -30.02
N VAL A 41 -23.21 7.47 -28.79
CA VAL A 41 -23.97 6.32 -28.30
C VAL A 41 -25.43 6.49 -28.72
N SER A 42 -25.93 5.54 -29.52
CA SER A 42 -27.34 5.44 -29.90
C SER A 42 -28.11 4.69 -28.80
N ALA A 43 -29.19 5.31 -28.30
CA ALA A 43 -30.11 4.72 -27.34
C ALA A 43 -30.99 3.62 -27.99
N PRO A 44 -31.23 2.48 -27.33
CA PRO A 44 -32.26 1.53 -27.76
C PRO A 44 -33.65 1.97 -27.30
N ALA A 45 -34.63 1.73 -28.17
CA ALA A 45 -36.02 2.10 -28.02
C ALA A 45 -36.79 1.23 -27.02
N GLU A 46 -37.73 1.91 -26.37
CA GLU A 46 -38.78 1.43 -25.48
C GLU A 46 -39.67 0.36 -26.14
N GLN A 47 -39.85 -0.78 -25.46
CA GLN A 47 -40.95 -1.71 -25.70
C GLN A 47 -41.77 -1.85 -24.43
N ALA A 48 -42.98 -1.28 -24.48
CA ALA A 48 -44.03 -1.52 -23.51
C ALA A 48 -44.62 -2.92 -23.73
N THR A 49 -44.73 -3.70 -22.65
CA THR A 49 -45.61 -4.88 -22.62
C THR A 49 -46.36 -4.94 -21.30
N THR A 50 -47.62 -5.31 -21.45
CA THR A 50 -48.78 -5.26 -20.57
C THR A 50 -48.68 -6.04 -19.25
N GLU A 51 -49.05 -5.34 -18.17
CA GLU A 51 -49.96 -5.70 -17.06
C GLU A 51 -50.31 -7.20 -16.85
N ALA A 52 -49.89 -7.72 -15.70
CA ALA A 52 -50.53 -8.84 -15.01
C ALA A 52 -50.60 -8.52 -13.51
N ASP A 53 -51.81 -8.70 -13.00
CA ASP A 53 -52.35 -8.33 -11.69
C ASP A 53 -52.25 -9.56 -10.77
N GLU A 54 -51.46 -9.51 -9.70
CA GLU A 54 -51.47 -10.53 -8.62
C GLU A 54 -51.33 -9.87 -7.23
N ASP A 55 -52.46 -9.92 -6.51
CA ASP A 55 -52.71 -10.20 -5.07
C ASP A 55 -51.71 -9.68 -3.99
N PRO A 56 -52.17 -8.89 -2.97
CA PRO A 56 -51.31 -8.45 -1.89
C PRO A 56 -51.12 -9.52 -0.81
N GLU A 57 -49.98 -10.20 -0.83
CA GLU A 57 -49.47 -11.03 0.27
C GLU A 57 -48.79 -10.12 1.34
N PRO A 58 -48.89 -10.40 2.65
CA PRO A 58 -48.71 -9.39 3.69
C PRO A 58 -47.24 -8.98 3.86
N ALA A 59 -47.05 -7.68 4.07
CA ALA A 59 -45.77 -7.05 4.37
C ALA A 59 -45.05 -7.77 5.53
N ALA A 60 -43.99 -8.49 5.19
CA ALA A 60 -42.94 -8.82 6.14
C ALA A 60 -42.25 -7.51 6.49
N THR A 61 -42.40 -7.07 7.72
CA THR A 61 -41.52 -6.07 8.34
C THR A 61 -40.10 -6.62 8.30
N GLU A 62 -39.30 -6.20 7.33
CA GLU A 62 -37.84 -6.32 7.39
C GLU A 62 -37.40 -5.45 8.58
N GLN A 63 -37.16 -6.11 9.71
CA GLN A 63 -36.30 -5.55 10.75
C GLN A 63 -34.91 -5.45 10.13
N ASN A 64 -34.59 -4.24 9.66
CA ASN A 64 -33.22 -3.82 9.40
C ASN A 64 -32.53 -3.74 10.77
N ASP A 65 -32.07 -4.87 11.29
CA ASP A 65 -31.06 -4.91 12.33
C ASP A 65 -29.75 -4.49 11.66
N GLU A 66 -29.56 -3.18 11.55
CA GLU A 66 -28.33 -2.54 11.08
C GLU A 66 -27.29 -2.66 12.21
N SER A 67 -26.82 -3.88 12.46
CA SER A 67 -25.48 -4.07 13.00
C SER A 67 -24.54 -3.61 11.90
N ALA A 68 -23.75 -2.55 12.16
CA ALA A 68 -22.67 -2.18 11.27
C ALA A 68 -21.68 -3.36 11.22
N ASP A 69 -21.82 -4.21 10.20
CA ASP A 69 -20.94 -5.35 9.99
C ASP A 69 -19.54 -4.82 9.71
N THR A 70 -18.56 -5.28 10.49
CA THR A 70 -17.17 -4.92 10.25
C THR A 70 -16.77 -5.36 8.84
N PRO A 71 -16.24 -4.46 7.98
CA PRO A 71 -15.86 -4.81 6.61
C PRO A 71 -14.91 -6.00 6.58
N GLY A 72 -15.15 -6.97 5.69
CA GLY A 72 -14.27 -8.12 5.50
C GLY A 72 -12.86 -7.70 5.07
N LEU A 73 -11.86 -8.53 5.38
CA LEU A 73 -10.50 -8.32 4.87
C LEU A 73 -10.45 -8.66 3.36
N PRO A 74 -9.77 -7.87 2.53
CA PRO A 74 -9.60 -8.18 1.11
C PRO A 74 -8.59 -9.32 0.90
N GLU A 75 -8.63 -9.98 -0.27
CA GLU A 75 -7.63 -11.00 -0.66
C GLU A 75 -6.26 -10.37 -0.97
N ALA A 76 -6.26 -9.13 -1.45
CA ALA A 76 -5.05 -8.35 -1.71
C ALA A 76 -5.18 -6.97 -1.07
N PHE A 77 -4.10 -6.51 -0.44
CA PHE A 77 -4.05 -5.22 0.23
C PHE A 77 -3.37 -4.17 -0.63
N PRO A 78 -3.83 -2.90 -0.62
CA PRO A 78 -2.99 -1.81 -1.08
C PRO A 78 -1.74 -1.72 -0.21
N VAL A 79 -0.64 -1.25 -0.80
CA VAL A 79 0.63 -1.04 -0.09
C VAL A 79 0.99 0.44 -0.12
N LEU A 80 1.36 0.98 1.03
CA LEU A 80 1.76 2.37 1.22
C LEU A 80 3.12 2.42 1.92
N ALA A 81 4.05 3.20 1.37
CA ALA A 81 5.36 3.44 1.95
C ALA A 81 5.63 4.94 2.06
N PRO A 82 5.32 5.54 3.23
CA PRO A 82 5.68 6.91 3.52
C PRO A 82 7.19 7.10 3.63
N ILE A 83 7.70 8.20 3.08
CA ILE A 83 9.11 8.61 3.22
C ILE A 83 9.20 9.79 4.19
N GLY A 84 8.26 10.72 4.08
CA GLY A 84 8.17 11.92 4.92
C GLY A 84 6.78 12.55 4.86
N ALA A 85 6.73 13.83 5.22
CA ALA A 85 5.54 14.66 5.17
C ALA A 85 4.91 14.74 3.76
N ASP A 86 5.71 14.94 2.72
CA ASP A 86 5.15 15.23 1.39
C ASP A 86 5.36 14.08 0.40
N GLU A 87 6.30 13.18 0.70
CA GLU A 87 6.71 12.08 -0.16
C GLU A 87 6.24 10.72 0.33
N ALA A 88 5.61 9.96 -0.57
CA ALA A 88 5.22 8.58 -0.35
C ALA A 88 5.12 7.84 -1.68
N PHE A 89 5.29 6.52 -1.61
CA PHE A 89 4.93 5.62 -2.69
C PHE A 89 3.71 4.79 -2.32
N ARG A 90 2.87 4.46 -3.30
CA ARG A 90 1.76 3.52 -3.11
C ARG A 90 1.57 2.58 -4.30
N VAL A 91 1.00 1.41 -4.04
CA VAL A 91 0.60 0.42 -5.04
C VAL A 91 -0.79 -0.09 -4.68
N ALA A 92 -1.71 -0.05 -5.63
CA ALA A 92 -3.06 -0.59 -5.44
C ALA A 92 -3.04 -2.11 -5.32
N ALA A 93 -4.04 -2.68 -4.65
CA ALA A 93 -4.26 -4.11 -4.59
C ALA A 93 -4.46 -4.68 -6.00
N VAL A 94 -3.68 -5.71 -6.35
CA VAL A 94 -3.84 -6.47 -7.60
C VAL A 94 -3.76 -7.94 -7.23
N GLU A 95 -4.80 -8.71 -7.56
CA GLU A 95 -4.83 -10.15 -7.33
C GLU A 95 -3.86 -10.91 -8.25
N CYS A 96 -3.53 -12.15 -7.88
CA CYS A 96 -2.73 -13.05 -8.69
C CYS A 96 -3.59 -14.21 -9.23
N PRO A 97 -3.54 -14.56 -10.53
CA PRO A 97 -2.65 -14.03 -11.57
C PRO A 97 -3.09 -12.66 -12.14
N GLY A 98 -2.11 -11.88 -12.63
CA GLY A 98 -2.34 -10.53 -13.17
C GLY A 98 -1.17 -10.00 -14.04
N THR A 99 -1.29 -8.80 -14.59
CA THR A 99 -0.35 -8.27 -15.60
C THR A 99 0.72 -7.30 -15.07
N GLY A 100 0.80 -7.11 -13.75
CA GLY A 100 1.72 -6.19 -13.09
C GLY A 100 0.99 -5.19 -12.18
N SER A 101 1.78 -4.40 -11.47
CA SER A 101 1.28 -3.38 -10.53
C SER A 101 1.65 -1.99 -11.02
N THR A 102 0.83 -0.99 -10.71
CA THR A 102 1.17 0.42 -10.94
C THR A 102 1.73 1.01 -9.66
N LEU A 103 2.98 1.45 -9.69
CA LEU A 103 3.60 2.21 -8.62
C LEU A 103 3.27 3.69 -8.81
N GLU A 104 2.75 4.31 -7.78
CA GLU A 104 2.48 5.74 -7.76
C GLU A 104 3.36 6.45 -6.74
N PHE A 105 3.81 7.65 -7.09
CA PHE A 105 4.62 8.51 -6.22
C PHE A 105 3.99 9.89 -6.09
N THR A 106 3.93 10.39 -4.85
CA THR A 106 3.57 11.78 -4.50
C THR A 106 4.79 12.52 -3.98
N SER A 107 4.82 13.84 -4.21
CA SER A 107 5.74 14.77 -3.53
C SER A 107 5.02 16.01 -2.99
N ASP A 108 3.69 15.96 -2.86
CA ASP A 108 2.85 17.07 -2.40
C ASP A 108 1.82 16.64 -1.34
N GLY A 109 2.17 15.60 -0.56
CA GLY A 109 1.32 15.13 0.54
C GLY A 109 0.12 14.32 0.08
N GLY A 110 0.16 13.71 -1.12
CA GLY A 110 -0.89 12.86 -1.65
C GLY A 110 -1.94 13.59 -2.48
N GLN A 111 -1.74 14.88 -2.76
CA GLN A 111 -2.65 15.67 -3.60
C GLN A 111 -2.56 15.27 -5.07
N THR A 112 -1.35 14.95 -5.55
CA THR A 112 -1.14 14.43 -6.90
C THR A 112 -0.21 13.23 -6.90
N TRP A 113 -0.49 12.30 -7.83
CA TRP A 113 0.24 11.05 -7.96
C TRP A 113 0.77 10.90 -9.38
N SER A 114 2.05 10.54 -9.47
CA SER A 114 2.72 10.21 -10.72
C SER A 114 2.89 8.69 -10.81
N SER A 115 2.41 8.10 -11.90
CA SER A 115 2.36 6.65 -12.07
C SER A 115 3.51 6.13 -12.93
N THR A 116 4.09 5.01 -12.51
CA THR A 116 5.07 4.21 -13.25
C THR A 116 4.66 2.75 -13.17
N ASP A 117 4.90 1.98 -14.22
CA ASP A 117 4.59 0.55 -14.19
C ASP A 117 5.71 -0.21 -13.46
N ALA A 118 5.32 -1.12 -12.57
CA ALA A 118 6.16 -2.18 -12.02
C ALA A 118 5.84 -3.48 -12.77
N PRO A 119 6.51 -3.75 -13.91
CA PRO A 119 6.11 -4.83 -14.79
C PRO A 119 6.31 -6.19 -14.10
N ALA A 120 5.37 -7.10 -14.32
CA ALA A 120 5.43 -8.52 -13.93
C ALA A 120 5.37 -8.86 -12.43
N LEU A 121 5.16 -7.90 -11.52
CA LEU A 121 4.87 -8.16 -10.11
C LEU A 121 3.43 -7.75 -9.76
N VAL A 122 2.69 -8.65 -9.13
CA VAL A 122 1.31 -8.47 -8.67
C VAL A 122 1.23 -8.77 -7.17
N ALA A 123 0.05 -8.62 -6.56
CA ALA A 123 -0.18 -8.90 -5.15
C ALA A 123 0.94 -8.34 -4.28
N ALA A 124 1.26 -7.04 -4.45
CA ALA A 124 2.29 -6.39 -3.68
C ALA A 124 1.94 -6.52 -2.19
N GLN A 125 2.90 -7.00 -1.39
CA GLN A 125 2.71 -7.23 0.04
C GLN A 125 3.51 -6.24 0.87
N ARG A 126 4.68 -5.85 0.36
CA ARG A 126 5.58 -4.91 1.04
C ARG A 126 6.27 -4.00 0.06
N MET A 127 6.58 -2.81 0.56
CA MET A 127 7.37 -1.83 -0.15
C MET A 127 8.42 -1.24 0.78
N LEU A 128 9.68 -1.23 0.33
CA LEU A 128 10.79 -0.60 1.03
C LEU A 128 11.26 0.61 0.23
N ALA A 129 11.06 1.81 0.77
CA ALA A 129 11.42 3.07 0.14
C ALA A 129 12.31 3.91 1.08
N PRO A 130 13.63 3.66 1.13
CA PRO A 130 14.52 4.41 2.02
C PRO A 130 14.70 5.88 1.60
N ASP A 131 14.34 6.23 0.37
CA ASP A 131 14.30 7.60 -0.15
C ASP A 131 13.44 7.65 -1.42
N THR A 132 13.33 8.83 -2.03
CA THR A 132 12.47 9.09 -3.20
C THR A 132 12.98 8.48 -4.51
N SER A 133 14.19 7.94 -4.54
CA SER A 133 14.79 7.33 -5.74
C SER A 133 14.86 5.81 -5.67
N ARG A 134 14.91 5.23 -4.47
CA ARG A 134 15.05 3.80 -4.28
C ARG A 134 13.74 3.23 -3.75
N VAL A 135 13.23 2.22 -4.45
CA VAL A 135 12.04 1.48 -4.03
C VAL A 135 12.24 -0.01 -4.33
N THR A 136 11.83 -0.85 -3.40
CA THR A 136 11.77 -2.31 -3.60
C THR A 136 10.35 -2.76 -3.34
N LEU A 137 9.76 -3.48 -4.29
CA LEU A 137 8.48 -4.14 -4.14
C LEU A 137 8.70 -5.63 -3.90
N VAL A 138 7.98 -6.18 -2.93
CA VAL A 138 7.92 -7.61 -2.64
C VAL A 138 6.48 -8.04 -2.81
N GLY A 139 6.25 -9.10 -3.58
CA GLY A 139 4.93 -9.62 -3.89
C GLY A 139 5.05 -10.93 -4.64
N LEU A 140 4.16 -11.15 -5.60
CA LEU A 140 4.11 -12.38 -6.40
C LEU A 140 4.37 -12.10 -7.88
N ASP A 141 4.92 -13.06 -8.61
CA ASP A 141 5.01 -12.98 -10.05
C ASP A 141 3.61 -13.06 -10.69
N GLY A 142 3.40 -12.32 -11.78
CA GLY A 142 2.06 -12.18 -12.39
C GLY A 142 1.44 -13.45 -12.97
N THR A 143 2.20 -14.53 -13.20
CA THR A 143 1.70 -15.73 -13.90
C THR A 143 1.63 -16.95 -13.00
N GLY A 144 2.71 -17.24 -12.28
CA GLY A 144 2.87 -18.40 -11.40
C GLY A 144 2.44 -18.14 -9.97
N CYS A 145 2.28 -16.87 -9.59
CA CYS A 145 2.04 -16.45 -8.21
C CYS A 145 3.16 -16.90 -7.26
N GLU A 146 4.37 -17.10 -7.77
CA GLU A 146 5.54 -17.40 -6.97
C GLU A 146 6.08 -16.11 -6.34
N PRO A 147 6.59 -16.17 -5.10
CA PRO A 147 7.23 -15.03 -4.47
C PRO A 147 8.31 -14.39 -5.35
N ALA A 148 8.26 -13.06 -5.47
CA ALA A 148 9.18 -12.28 -6.27
C ALA A 148 9.43 -10.90 -5.64
N ALA A 149 10.54 -10.28 -6.02
CA ALA A 149 10.83 -8.91 -5.66
C ALA A 149 11.46 -8.16 -6.84
N LEU A 150 11.09 -6.90 -6.98
CA LEU A 150 11.65 -5.96 -7.95
C LEU A 150 12.24 -4.77 -7.20
N GLN A 151 13.38 -4.28 -7.67
CA GLN A 151 14.02 -3.08 -7.14
C GLN A 151 14.21 -2.03 -8.23
N SER A 152 14.05 -0.77 -7.85
CA SER A 152 14.34 0.40 -8.67
C SER A 152 15.28 1.34 -7.94
N PHE A 153 16.18 1.97 -8.69
CA PHE A 153 17.07 3.05 -8.22
C PHE A 153 16.74 4.41 -8.86
N VAL A 154 15.61 4.47 -9.59
CA VAL A 154 15.15 5.63 -10.35
C VAL A 154 13.65 5.86 -10.15
N ALA A 155 13.19 5.73 -8.90
CA ALA A 155 11.80 6.00 -8.49
C ALA A 155 10.74 5.19 -9.28
N GLY A 156 11.04 3.94 -9.60
CA GLY A 156 10.13 3.06 -10.35
C GLY A 156 10.16 3.23 -11.87
N ALA A 157 10.98 4.15 -12.41
CA ALA A 157 11.09 4.34 -13.87
C ALA A 157 11.78 3.17 -14.60
N ASP A 158 12.54 2.35 -13.86
CA ASP A 158 13.17 1.13 -14.36
C ASP A 158 13.28 0.11 -13.20
N TRP A 159 13.22 -1.18 -13.53
CA TRP A 159 13.12 -2.27 -12.55
C TRP A 159 14.09 -3.39 -12.89
N GLU A 160 14.72 -3.93 -11.85
CA GLU A 160 15.47 -5.16 -11.92
C GLU A 160 14.94 -6.20 -10.92
N PRO A 161 14.95 -7.50 -11.28
CA PRO A 161 14.59 -8.55 -10.35
C PRO A 161 15.65 -8.65 -9.25
N VAL A 162 15.19 -8.90 -8.03
CA VAL A 162 16.09 -9.23 -6.91
C VAL A 162 16.44 -10.71 -6.99
N GLU A 163 17.73 -11.03 -7.02
CA GLU A 163 18.20 -12.41 -7.04
C GLU A 163 18.05 -13.05 -5.64
N GLY A 164 17.05 -13.91 -5.51
CA GLY A 164 16.73 -14.58 -4.25
C GLY A 164 16.00 -13.68 -3.27
N LEU A 165 15.25 -14.30 -2.36
CA LEU A 165 14.37 -13.60 -1.42
C LEU A 165 14.89 -13.60 0.02
N ALA A 166 16.12 -14.08 0.22
CA ALA A 166 16.79 -13.96 1.51
C ALA A 166 16.89 -12.48 1.91
N GLY A 167 16.54 -12.17 3.16
CA GLY A 167 16.45 -10.80 3.66
C GLY A 167 15.06 -10.18 3.58
N TYR A 168 14.09 -10.82 2.93
CA TYR A 168 12.71 -10.33 2.86
C TYR A 168 11.76 -11.19 3.69
N TRP A 169 10.76 -10.52 4.24
CA TRP A 169 9.55 -11.16 4.73
C TRP A 169 8.51 -11.12 3.63
N LEU A 170 7.78 -12.22 3.43
CA LEU A 170 6.66 -12.31 2.50
C LEU A 170 5.72 -13.45 2.90
N ILE A 171 4.48 -13.35 2.47
CA ILE A 171 3.45 -14.39 2.53
C ILE A 171 3.51 -15.20 1.22
N ASP A 172 3.55 -16.51 1.35
CA ASP A 172 3.50 -17.49 0.27
C ASP A 172 2.44 -18.54 0.63
N ASP A 173 1.27 -18.42 0.02
CA ASP A 173 0.06 -19.19 0.37
C ASP A 173 -0.28 -19.08 1.88
N ASP A 174 -0.26 -20.19 2.62
CA ASP A 174 -0.53 -20.27 4.04
C ASP A 174 0.69 -20.00 4.94
N GLN A 175 1.86 -19.75 4.34
CA GLN A 175 3.12 -19.56 5.06
C GLN A 175 3.62 -18.12 5.01
N VAL A 176 4.31 -17.72 6.09
CA VAL A 176 5.14 -16.53 6.13
C VAL A 176 6.59 -16.97 5.97
N LEU A 177 7.19 -16.65 4.82
CA LEU A 177 8.63 -16.82 4.62
C LEU A 177 9.35 -15.72 5.40
N VAL A 178 10.23 -16.16 6.30
CA VAL A 178 11.07 -15.27 7.09
C VAL A 178 12.37 -14.96 6.34
N PRO A 179 13.15 -13.94 6.73
CA PRO A 179 14.34 -13.50 5.99
C PRO A 179 15.42 -14.56 5.80
N SER A 180 15.41 -15.64 6.59
CA SER A 180 16.28 -16.80 6.40
C SER A 180 15.89 -17.69 5.20
N GLY A 181 14.71 -17.45 4.61
CA GLY A 181 14.09 -18.27 3.57
C GLY A 181 13.26 -19.44 4.09
N THR A 182 13.04 -19.53 5.41
CA THR A 182 12.22 -20.60 6.02
C THR A 182 10.76 -20.17 6.11
N GLY A 183 9.82 -21.04 5.73
CA GLY A 183 8.38 -20.84 5.94
C GLY A 183 7.96 -21.10 7.39
N THR A 184 7.05 -20.28 7.90
CA THR A 184 6.41 -20.43 9.22
C THR A 184 4.91 -20.23 9.09
N GLU A 185 4.13 -20.84 9.99
CA GLU A 185 2.66 -20.77 9.99
C GLU A 185 2.20 -20.07 11.28
N PRO A 186 2.20 -18.73 11.32
CA PRO A 186 1.79 -18.00 12.53
C PRO A 186 0.28 -18.03 12.77
N CYS A 187 -0.51 -18.11 11.70
CA CYS A 187 -1.96 -18.08 11.76
C CYS A 187 -2.54 -19.48 11.91
N GLN A 188 -3.72 -19.60 12.55
CA GLN A 188 -4.47 -20.85 12.56
C GLN A 188 -5.14 -21.13 11.21
N GLU A 189 -5.55 -20.06 10.52
CA GLU A 189 -6.01 -20.08 9.13
C GLU A 189 -4.90 -19.54 8.21
N THR A 190 -5.16 -18.49 7.44
CA THR A 190 -4.19 -17.91 6.51
C THR A 190 -3.69 -16.55 7.00
N PRO A 191 -2.40 -16.21 6.79
CA PRO A 191 -1.94 -14.83 6.89
C PRO A 191 -2.62 -13.98 5.80
N ALA A 192 -3.13 -12.81 6.19
CA ALA A 192 -3.77 -11.85 5.30
C ALA A 192 -2.84 -10.68 4.95
N GLN A 193 -2.13 -10.14 5.95
CA GLN A 193 -1.21 -9.02 5.75
C GLN A 193 0.00 -9.13 6.67
N LEU A 194 1.11 -8.51 6.26
CA LEU A 194 2.39 -8.58 6.92
C LEU A 194 3.00 -7.18 7.08
N ALA A 195 3.35 -6.82 8.32
CA ALA A 195 4.14 -5.63 8.63
C ALA A 195 5.46 -6.06 9.30
N ALA A 196 6.58 -5.88 8.61
CA ALA A 196 7.90 -6.20 9.16
C ALA A 196 8.73 -4.95 9.40
N LEU A 197 9.35 -4.89 10.58
CA LEU A 197 10.13 -3.75 11.08
C LEU A 197 11.62 -3.94 10.81
N ASP A 198 12.11 -5.18 10.95
CA ASP A 198 13.50 -5.57 10.69
C ASP A 198 13.59 -7.05 10.30
N ASN A 199 14.78 -7.64 10.28
CA ASN A 199 14.99 -9.04 9.86
C ASN A 199 14.57 -10.11 10.90
N SER A 200 14.14 -9.69 12.08
CA SER A 200 13.73 -10.54 13.21
C SER A 200 12.34 -10.18 13.74
N THR A 201 11.92 -8.93 13.56
CA THR A 201 10.68 -8.39 14.10
C THR A 201 9.63 -8.20 13.01
N ALA A 202 8.52 -8.91 13.11
CA ALA A 202 7.41 -8.82 12.19
C ALA A 202 6.07 -9.11 12.86
N PHE A 203 5.01 -8.62 12.22
CA PHE A 203 3.63 -8.78 12.62
C PHE A 203 2.81 -9.28 11.45
N VAL A 204 1.86 -10.16 11.74
CA VAL A 204 0.98 -10.76 10.75
C VAL A 204 -0.44 -10.55 11.21
N LEU A 205 -1.26 -9.95 10.34
CA LEU A 205 -2.71 -9.94 10.47
C LEU A 205 -3.23 -11.22 9.80
N CYS A 206 -3.88 -12.07 10.58
CA CYS A 206 -4.50 -13.30 10.08
C CYS A 206 -5.91 -13.02 9.55
N ALA A 207 -6.45 -13.94 8.74
CA ALA A 207 -7.80 -13.81 8.17
C ALA A 207 -8.93 -13.71 9.22
N ASP A 208 -8.71 -14.30 10.41
CA ASP A 208 -9.60 -14.20 11.57
C ASP A 208 -9.41 -12.91 12.40
N ARG A 209 -8.56 -12.00 11.91
CA ARG A 209 -8.14 -10.73 12.54
C ARG A 209 -7.31 -10.88 13.81
N THR A 210 -6.81 -12.08 14.10
CA THR A 210 -5.77 -12.22 15.12
C THR A 210 -4.49 -11.56 14.62
N LEU A 211 -3.77 -10.90 15.54
CA LEU A 211 -2.47 -10.33 15.28
C LEU A 211 -1.40 -11.22 15.91
N MET A 212 -0.47 -11.69 15.08
CA MET A 212 0.65 -12.50 15.51
C MET A 212 1.93 -11.67 15.43
N ALA A 213 2.80 -11.79 16.42
CA ALA A 213 4.08 -11.09 16.50
C ALA A 213 5.24 -12.06 16.65
N THR A 214 6.38 -11.69 16.09
CA THR A 214 7.67 -12.33 16.33
C THR A 214 8.74 -11.27 16.54
N THR A 215 9.75 -11.59 17.34
CA THR A 215 10.94 -10.75 17.57
C THR A 215 12.25 -11.52 17.28
N ASP A 216 12.15 -12.74 16.77
CA ASP A 216 13.29 -13.62 16.48
C ASP A 216 13.17 -14.36 15.15
N ALA A 217 12.13 -14.08 14.36
CA ALA A 217 11.80 -14.75 13.12
C ALA A 217 11.62 -16.28 13.21
N ALA A 218 11.24 -16.77 14.39
CA ALA A 218 11.00 -18.20 14.60
C ALA A 218 9.79 -18.45 15.51
N ALA A 219 9.75 -17.82 16.68
CA ALA A 219 8.66 -17.95 17.63
C ALA A 219 7.61 -16.87 17.37
N TRP A 220 6.36 -17.30 17.34
CA TRP A 220 5.20 -16.44 17.18
C TRP A 220 4.33 -16.48 18.43
N SER A 221 3.82 -15.33 18.82
CA SER A 221 2.85 -15.17 19.89
C SER A 221 1.76 -14.21 19.46
N GLU A 222 0.56 -14.40 19.98
CA GLU A 222 -0.53 -13.44 19.83
C GLU A 222 -0.10 -12.08 20.41
N ALA A 223 -0.32 -11.01 19.65
CA ALA A 223 -0.09 -9.64 20.06
C ALA A 223 -1.31 -9.07 20.77
N ALA A 224 -1.16 -7.90 21.38
CA ALA A 224 -2.28 -7.11 21.86
C ALA A 224 -3.26 -6.88 20.73
N THR A 225 -4.50 -7.30 20.95
CA THR A 225 -5.55 -7.29 19.95
C THR A 225 -5.96 -5.86 19.64
N ALA A 226 -6.25 -5.60 18.37
CA ALA A 226 -7.05 -4.47 17.95
C ALA A 226 -8.34 -5.05 17.38
N ASP A 227 -9.44 -4.87 18.11
CA ASP A 227 -10.75 -5.28 17.61
C ASP A 227 -10.99 -4.61 16.25
N ALA A 228 -11.59 -5.36 15.33
CA ALA A 228 -11.94 -4.87 14.00
C ALA A 228 -10.77 -4.36 13.14
N ALA A 229 -9.53 -4.85 13.37
CA ALA A 229 -8.39 -4.55 12.50
C ALA A 229 -8.72 -4.79 11.01
N LEU A 230 -8.38 -3.80 10.19
CA LEU A 230 -8.57 -3.76 8.73
C LEU A 230 -7.24 -3.80 8.00
N ALA A 231 -6.19 -3.20 8.57
CA ALA A 231 -4.85 -3.22 7.99
C ALA A 231 -3.77 -2.99 9.05
N ILE A 232 -2.55 -3.44 8.75
CA ILE A 232 -1.33 -3.16 9.51
C ILE A 232 -0.25 -2.59 8.60
N GLY A 233 0.62 -1.76 9.18
CA GLY A 233 1.75 -1.19 8.47
C GLY A 233 2.91 -0.85 9.39
N ALA A 234 4.10 -0.70 8.82
CA ALA A 234 5.28 -0.31 9.58
C ALA A 234 5.23 1.19 9.93
N ASP A 235 5.57 1.51 11.17
CA ASP A 235 5.87 2.86 11.62
C ASP A 235 7.38 3.01 11.75
N ALA A 236 7.99 3.85 10.91
CA ALA A 236 9.40 4.21 11.04
C ALA A 236 9.63 5.41 11.99
N GLY A 237 8.57 5.88 12.66
CA GLY A 237 8.45 7.15 13.35
C GLY A 237 9.59 7.55 14.29
N ALA A 238 9.60 8.83 14.65
CA ALA A 238 10.66 9.46 15.45
C ALA A 238 10.89 8.80 16.82
N SER A 239 9.86 8.15 17.37
CA SER A 239 9.89 7.43 18.65
C SER A 239 10.50 6.02 18.55
N GLY A 240 10.85 5.56 17.35
CA GLY A 240 11.37 4.22 17.07
C GLY A 240 10.39 3.37 16.24
N PRO A 241 10.84 2.19 15.79
CA PRO A 241 10.01 1.31 14.98
C PRO A 241 8.80 0.81 15.78
N ALA A 242 7.63 0.78 15.14
CA ALA A 242 6.40 0.23 15.71
C ALA A 242 5.51 -0.30 14.58
N VAL A 243 4.37 -0.91 14.90
CA VAL A 243 3.33 -1.23 13.90
C VAL A 243 2.14 -0.31 14.10
N LEU A 244 1.63 0.24 13.00
CA LEU A 244 0.34 0.90 12.98
C LEU A 244 -0.74 -0.13 12.66
N ILE A 245 -1.88 0.01 13.33
CA ILE A 245 -3.07 -0.76 13.06
C ILE A 245 -4.17 0.22 12.67
N ALA A 246 -4.76 0.01 11.50
CA ALA A 246 -5.99 0.66 11.09
C ALA A 246 -7.15 -0.30 11.38
N ALA A 247 -8.14 0.13 12.15
CA ALA A 247 -9.30 -0.66 12.53
C ALA A 247 -10.59 0.06 12.16
N ALA A 248 -11.63 -0.70 11.80
CA ALA A 248 -12.97 -0.11 11.66
C ALA A 248 -13.43 0.35 13.04
N GLY A 249 -14.00 1.55 13.11
CA GLY A 249 -14.54 2.23 14.30
C GLY A 249 -14.33 1.57 15.66
N ASN A 250 -13.61 2.25 16.56
CA ASN A 250 -13.42 1.81 17.93
C ASN A 250 -13.94 2.87 18.91
N GLY A 251 -14.87 2.49 19.79
CA GLY A 251 -15.41 3.37 20.82
C GLY A 251 -16.14 4.59 20.23
N ASP A 252 -15.53 5.76 20.36
CA ASP A 252 -16.06 7.05 19.89
C ASP A 252 -15.61 7.40 18.46
N CYS A 253 -14.92 6.50 17.76
CA CYS A 253 -14.48 6.70 16.38
C CYS A 253 -15.48 6.08 15.39
N ASP A 254 -16.17 6.93 14.63
CA ASP A 254 -17.12 6.50 13.58
C ASP A 254 -16.44 6.10 12.26
N GLY A 255 -15.15 6.45 12.08
CA GLY A 255 -14.36 6.15 10.87
C GLY A 255 -13.30 5.06 11.10
N ILE A 256 -12.06 5.32 10.66
CA ILE A 256 -10.93 4.41 10.87
C ILE A 256 -10.14 4.84 12.10
N ALA A 257 -10.12 3.98 13.12
CA ALA A 257 -9.30 4.16 14.31
C ALA A 257 -7.86 3.74 14.02
N ILE A 258 -6.91 4.60 14.37
CA ILE A 258 -5.47 4.35 14.20
C ILE A 258 -4.85 4.10 15.56
N GLN A 259 -4.16 2.97 15.66
CA GLN A 259 -3.48 2.51 16.87
C GLN A 259 -2.02 2.22 16.58
N ARG A 260 -1.17 2.34 17.60
CA ARG A 260 0.25 1.98 17.55
C ARG A 260 0.52 0.81 18.48
N LEU A 261 1.06 -0.26 17.93
CA LEU A 261 1.49 -1.45 18.65
C LEU A 261 3.01 -1.40 18.84
N THR A 262 3.45 -1.57 20.09
CA THR A 262 4.89 -1.63 20.40
C THR A 262 5.58 -2.81 19.72
N THR A 263 6.90 -2.72 19.52
CA THR A 263 7.69 -3.82 18.92
C THR A 263 7.60 -5.15 19.66
N SER A 264 7.29 -5.10 20.96
CA SER A 264 7.09 -6.30 21.77
C SER A 264 5.75 -7.00 21.49
N GLY A 265 4.83 -6.32 20.83
CA GLY A 265 3.48 -6.77 20.56
C GLY A 265 2.56 -6.82 21.77
N ASN A 266 2.94 -6.30 22.95
CA ASN A 266 2.14 -6.48 24.17
C ASN A 266 1.27 -5.27 24.57
N GLU A 267 1.47 -4.12 23.94
CA GLU A 267 0.83 -2.87 24.31
C GLU A 267 0.43 -2.08 23.06
N THR A 268 -0.81 -1.60 23.07
CA THR A 268 -1.40 -0.78 22.02
C THR A 268 -1.74 0.60 22.57
N GLU A 269 -1.37 1.64 21.82
CA GLU A 269 -1.69 3.05 22.08
C GLU A 269 -2.69 3.54 21.02
N GLU A 270 -3.77 4.18 21.44
CA GLU A 270 -4.71 4.83 20.52
C GLU A 270 -4.15 6.19 20.09
N LEU A 271 -4.04 6.42 18.78
CA LEU A 271 -3.48 7.66 18.25
C LEU A 271 -4.57 8.66 17.85
N GLY A 272 -5.65 8.17 17.24
CA GLY A 272 -6.79 9.00 16.87
C GLY A 272 -7.72 8.33 15.86
N CYS A 273 -8.63 9.14 15.33
CA CYS A 273 -9.69 8.71 14.43
C CYS A 273 -9.64 9.50 13.12
N ALA A 274 -9.59 8.81 12.00
CA ALA A 274 -9.72 9.40 10.67
C ALA A 274 -11.18 9.31 10.22
N ASP A 275 -11.77 10.45 9.85
CA ASP A 275 -13.15 10.55 9.34
C ASP A 275 -13.20 10.12 7.86
N THR A 276 -13.02 8.82 7.64
CA THR A 276 -13.07 8.16 6.33
C THR A 276 -13.50 6.70 6.52
N ASP A 277 -14.07 6.12 5.46
CA ASP A 277 -14.49 4.71 5.43
C ASP A 277 -13.43 3.86 4.72
N ALA A 278 -13.34 2.58 5.08
CA ALA A 278 -12.43 1.63 4.43
C ALA A 278 -12.60 1.53 2.90
N GLY A 279 -13.81 1.79 2.41
CA GLY A 279 -14.16 1.67 0.99
C GLY A 279 -13.97 0.25 0.44
N SER A 280 -14.10 0.10 -0.89
CA SER A 280 -13.87 -1.19 -1.57
C SER A 280 -12.42 -1.42 -1.99
N GLY A 281 -11.58 -0.39 -1.95
CA GLY A 281 -10.17 -0.45 -2.36
C GLY A 281 -9.21 -1.03 -1.30
N GLY A 282 -9.74 -1.33 -0.11
CA GLY A 282 -8.96 -1.76 1.04
C GLY A 282 -8.32 -0.58 1.79
N VAL A 283 -7.57 -0.92 2.84
CA VAL A 283 -6.91 0.03 3.72
C VAL A 283 -5.42 -0.25 3.77
N ALA A 284 -4.60 0.79 3.75
CA ALA A 284 -3.18 0.76 4.04
C ALA A 284 -2.81 1.88 5.00
N VAL A 285 -1.88 1.61 5.91
CA VAL A 285 -1.39 2.58 6.88
C VAL A 285 0.13 2.51 6.95
N GLY A 286 0.81 3.60 7.26
CA GLY A 286 2.26 3.62 7.42
C GLY A 286 2.77 4.87 8.11
N GLY A 287 3.94 4.78 8.74
CA GLY A 287 4.59 5.90 9.41
C GLY A 287 5.94 6.22 8.79
N ALA A 288 6.18 7.51 8.53
CA ALA A 288 7.45 8.04 8.04
C ALA A 288 8.41 8.35 9.20
N SER A 289 9.70 8.42 8.88
CA SER A 289 10.75 8.68 9.88
C SER A 289 10.69 10.07 10.55
N ASP A 290 9.98 11.02 9.95
CA ASP A 290 9.74 12.35 10.52
C ASP A 290 8.54 12.41 11.48
N GLY A 291 7.87 11.27 11.73
CA GLY A 291 6.68 11.15 12.57
C GLY A 291 5.37 11.33 11.83
N THR A 292 5.41 11.61 10.52
CA THR A 292 4.18 11.71 9.71
C THR A 292 3.53 10.34 9.55
N LEU A 293 2.24 10.24 9.84
CA LEU A 293 1.44 9.04 9.59
C LEU A 293 0.62 9.22 8.34
N TRP A 294 0.47 8.16 7.56
CA TRP A 294 -0.34 8.15 6.36
C TRP A 294 -1.35 7.01 6.43
N LEU A 295 -2.55 7.29 5.92
CA LEU A 295 -3.66 6.36 5.79
C LEU A 295 -4.16 6.44 4.35
N TRP A 296 -4.32 5.31 3.70
CA TRP A 296 -5.01 5.18 2.42
C TRP A 296 -6.22 4.28 2.64
N ALA A 297 -7.42 4.80 2.40
CA ALA A 297 -8.67 4.09 2.54
C ALA A 297 -9.56 4.37 1.32
N GLY A 298 -9.91 3.34 0.56
CA GLY A 298 -10.64 3.50 -0.70
C GLY A 298 -9.94 4.46 -1.66
N ASP A 299 -10.60 5.59 -1.96
CA ASP A 299 -10.09 6.61 -2.87
C ASP A 299 -9.35 7.77 -2.14
N GLU A 300 -9.35 7.77 -0.81
CA GLU A 300 -8.81 8.86 0.01
C GLU A 300 -7.43 8.50 0.56
N VAL A 301 -6.52 9.47 0.50
CA VAL A 301 -5.24 9.42 1.22
C VAL A 301 -5.22 10.55 2.21
N LEU A 302 -5.14 10.20 3.49
CA LEU A 302 -5.08 11.13 4.61
C LEU A 302 -3.71 11.05 5.27
N ARG A 303 -3.36 12.14 5.93
CA ARG A 303 -2.09 12.29 6.61
C ARG A 303 -2.26 12.96 7.96
N SER A 304 -1.45 12.53 8.92
CA SER A 304 -1.31 13.17 10.21
C SER A 304 0.14 13.63 10.42
N THR A 305 0.30 14.88 10.84
CA THR A 305 1.60 15.47 11.23
C THR A 305 1.67 15.75 12.74
N ASP A 306 0.73 15.23 13.50
CA ASP A 306 0.55 15.46 14.93
C ASP A 306 0.32 14.14 15.68
N ASP A 307 1.09 13.11 15.31
CA ASP A 307 1.09 11.78 15.92
C ASP A 307 -0.27 11.07 15.91
N GLY A 308 -1.10 11.35 14.90
CA GLY A 308 -2.42 10.73 14.68
C GLY A 308 -3.58 11.52 15.29
N ALA A 309 -3.33 12.66 15.94
CA ALA A 309 -4.38 13.44 16.59
C ALA A 309 -5.34 14.11 15.59
N SER A 310 -4.88 14.47 14.39
CA SER A 310 -5.73 14.94 13.29
C SER A 310 -5.29 14.36 11.94
N TRP A 311 -6.25 14.23 11.03
CA TRP A 311 -6.09 13.64 9.71
C TRP A 311 -6.64 14.59 8.65
N GLN A 312 -5.86 14.81 7.58
CA GLN A 312 -6.19 15.72 6.48
C GLN A 312 -5.61 15.26 5.14
#